data_AF-A0A1H4LV68-F1
#
_entry.id   AF-A0A1H4LV68-F1
#
_cell.length_a   1.000
_cell.length_b   1.000
_cell.length_c   1.000
_cell.angle_alpha   90.00
_cell.angle_beta   90.00
_cell.angle_gamma   90.00
#
_symmetry.space_group_name_H-M   'P 1'
#
loop_
_entity.id
_entity.type
_entity.pdbx_description
1 polymer ?
#
loop_
_entity_poly.entity_id
_entity_poly.type
_entity_poly.pdbx_seq_one_letter_code
_entity_poly.pdbx_strand_id
1 'polypeptide(L)'
;MEQVQTVERPWRHVAVIIGVLMIYALGSKIPLPGLDVDKLIAVGAGGNALRFSIMALGLTPVLTVLIVFEVAKLLFPKLDQRQAAAPSKTDRILRTLALVLATVQGGSVLIAMQRAGLFEADEGGLVLAGVAALVGGTLLLIWLADRIVLPGLGNGFWLLWIAPLLAGLAPQVATAIMVMRNGAMGTPQILMGIAYVLIASAAVVVANVVMTRGRGEQEKRQSVQALIWPPLLANVAAGYIATLFYLGFSLSTWGLVVARWILLVPLIVLFVFAYARKPVAGRAADQLTREPVMAPAAVWLLLCLLQLALCVGGELLTDLLGLPWQLNGGLLIITVTVMTSLLRLVSSPRVSATASA
;
A
#
# COMPACT_ATOMS: atom_id res chain seq x y z
N MET A 1 -37.03 -17.42 15.87
CA MET A 1 -36.22 -17.84 14.71
C MET A 1 -34.76 -17.81 15.15
N GLU A 2 -34.23 -18.98 15.44
CA GLU A 2 -32.88 -19.18 15.95
C GLU A 2 -31.88 -18.90 14.82
N GLN A 3 -31.02 -17.90 15.00
CA GLN A 3 -29.97 -17.61 14.02
C GLN A 3 -28.97 -18.76 14.04
N VAL A 4 -28.99 -19.59 12.99
CA VAL A 4 -27.99 -20.63 12.78
C VAL A 4 -26.66 -19.96 12.46
N GLN A 5 -25.88 -19.73 13.52
CA GLN A 5 -24.51 -19.24 13.42
C GLN A 5 -23.64 -20.31 12.76
N THR A 6 -23.43 -20.19 11.44
CA THR A 6 -22.49 -21.07 10.75
C THR A 6 -21.07 -20.62 11.07
N VAL A 7 -20.32 -21.45 11.79
CA VAL A 7 -18.88 -21.25 11.98
C VAL A 7 -18.21 -21.45 10.62
N GLU A 8 -17.84 -20.36 9.96
CA GLU A 8 -17.09 -20.45 8.72
C GLU A 8 -15.67 -20.92 9.01
N ARG A 9 -15.31 -22.06 8.41
CA ARG A 9 -13.98 -22.63 8.59
C ARG A 9 -12.91 -21.69 8.00
N PRO A 10 -11.77 -21.49 8.68
CA PRO A 10 -10.74 -20.53 8.27
C PRO A 10 -10.16 -20.82 6.89
N TRP A 11 -10.13 -22.08 6.45
CA TRP A 11 -9.63 -22.47 5.12
C TRP A 11 -10.41 -21.84 3.96
N ARG A 12 -11.69 -21.51 4.12
CA ARG A 12 -12.50 -20.89 3.05
C ARG A 12 -11.98 -19.50 2.70
N HIS A 13 -11.64 -18.70 3.72
CA HIS A 13 -11.09 -17.37 3.54
C HIS A 13 -9.71 -17.43 2.88
N VAL A 14 -8.87 -18.38 3.31
CA VAL A 14 -7.56 -18.62 2.71
C VAL A 14 -7.70 -19.05 1.24
N ALA A 15 -8.64 -19.93 0.91
CA ALA A 15 -8.89 -20.35 -0.45
C ALA A 15 -9.34 -19.19 -1.35
N VAL A 16 -10.20 -18.29 -0.84
CA VAL A 16 -10.59 -17.05 -1.56
C VAL A 16 -9.37 -16.18 -1.81
N ILE A 17 -8.52 -15.95 -0.80
CA ILE A 17 -7.30 -15.15 -0.94
C ILE A 17 -6.37 -15.78 -2.00
N ILE A 18 -6.14 -17.08 -1.95
CA ILE A 18 -5.29 -17.80 -2.92
C ILE A 18 -5.87 -17.68 -4.33
N GLY A 19 -7.18 -17.89 -4.49
CA GLY A 19 -7.86 -17.75 -5.78
C GLY A 19 -7.74 -16.34 -6.35
N VAL A 20 -7.94 -15.31 -5.52
CA VAL A 20 -7.77 -13.91 -5.91
C VAL A 20 -6.32 -13.60 -6.32
N LEU A 21 -5.34 -14.07 -5.54
CA LEU A 21 -3.92 -13.90 -5.86
C LEU A 21 -3.51 -14.64 -7.14
N MET A 22 -4.12 -15.81 -7.42
CA MET A 22 -3.91 -16.55 -8.66
C MET A 22 -4.48 -15.79 -9.86
N ILE A 23 -5.69 -15.22 -9.76
CA ILE A 23 -6.27 -14.38 -10.81
C ILE A 23 -5.37 -13.16 -11.06
N TYR A 24 -4.89 -12.52 -10.00
CA TYR A 24 -3.93 -11.42 -10.11
C TYR A 24 -2.64 -11.84 -10.84
N ALA A 25 -2.06 -12.99 -10.46
CA ALA A 25 -0.83 -13.51 -11.05
C ALA A 25 -0.99 -13.99 -12.50
N LEU A 26 -2.19 -14.44 -12.89
CA LEU A 26 -2.49 -14.74 -14.29
C LEU A 26 -2.67 -13.45 -15.09
N GLY A 27 -3.42 -12.48 -14.55
CA GLY A 27 -3.61 -11.17 -15.18
C GLY A 27 -2.30 -10.41 -15.40
N SER A 28 -1.33 -10.53 -14.50
CA SER A 28 -0.01 -9.88 -14.64
C SER A 28 0.87 -10.50 -15.73
N LYS A 29 0.50 -11.65 -16.28
CA LYS A 29 1.20 -12.31 -17.39
C LYS A 29 0.56 -12.07 -18.75
N ILE A 30 -0.66 -11.51 -18.78
CA ILE A 30 -1.36 -11.20 -20.03
C ILE A 30 -0.82 -9.85 -20.55
N PRO A 31 -0.13 -9.84 -21.70
CA PRO A 31 0.46 -8.61 -22.25
C PRO A 31 -0.64 -7.63 -22.67
N LEU A 32 -0.28 -6.35 -22.67
CA LEU A 32 -1.19 -5.31 -23.10
C LEU A 32 -1.44 -5.40 -24.63
N PRO A 33 -2.68 -5.25 -25.12
CA PRO A 33 -2.96 -5.22 -26.56
C PRO A 33 -2.17 -4.09 -27.23
N GLY A 34 -1.49 -4.37 -28.36
CA GLY A 34 -0.64 -3.40 -29.08
C GLY A 34 0.78 -3.23 -28.52
N LEU A 35 1.18 -4.06 -27.54
CA LEU A 35 2.54 -4.10 -27.02
C LEU A 35 3.47 -4.91 -27.94
N ASP A 36 4.58 -4.31 -28.34
CA ASP A 36 5.65 -4.98 -29.09
C ASP A 36 6.58 -5.71 -28.11
N VAL A 37 6.32 -7.01 -27.90
CA VAL A 37 7.04 -7.84 -26.93
C VAL A 37 8.51 -8.05 -27.34
N ASP A 38 8.79 -8.12 -28.64
CA ASP A 38 10.13 -8.36 -29.16
C ASP A 38 11.05 -7.15 -28.92
N LYS A 39 10.55 -5.93 -29.16
CA LYS A 39 11.27 -4.71 -28.78
C LYS A 39 11.50 -4.60 -27.29
N LEU A 40 10.52 -5.03 -26.49
CA LEU A 40 10.64 -5.00 -25.04
C LEU A 40 11.73 -5.94 -24.52
N ILE A 41 11.85 -7.13 -25.12
CA ILE A 41 12.93 -8.08 -24.83
C ILE A 41 14.28 -7.51 -25.30
N ALA A 42 14.34 -6.92 -26.49
CA ALA A 42 15.56 -6.35 -27.08
C ALA A 42 16.17 -5.22 -26.24
N VAL A 43 15.35 -4.41 -25.56
CA VAL A 43 15.81 -3.34 -24.65
C VAL A 43 16.20 -3.89 -23.26
N GLY A 44 16.28 -5.21 -23.09
CA GLY A 44 16.68 -5.86 -21.83
C GLY A 44 15.58 -5.89 -20.78
N ALA A 45 14.33 -5.53 -21.14
CA ALA A 45 13.18 -5.62 -20.26
C ALA A 45 12.52 -7.02 -20.27
N GLY A 46 13.15 -8.03 -20.90
CA GLY A 46 12.61 -9.40 -20.99
C GLY A 46 12.29 -10.06 -19.64
N GLY A 47 13.04 -9.74 -18.58
CA GLY A 47 12.71 -10.18 -17.20
C GLY A 47 11.65 -9.30 -16.50
N ASN A 48 11.36 -8.12 -17.03
CA ASN A 48 10.43 -7.12 -16.53
C ASN A 48 9.14 -7.02 -17.35
N ALA A 49 8.92 -7.91 -18.34
CA ALA A 49 7.69 -7.96 -19.13
C ALA A 49 6.42 -8.12 -18.27
N LEU A 50 6.56 -8.68 -17.06
CA LEU A 50 5.52 -8.71 -16.00
C LEU A 50 4.96 -7.32 -15.64
N ARG A 51 5.69 -6.24 -15.96
CA ARG A 51 5.31 -4.84 -15.66
C ARG A 51 4.39 -4.22 -16.72
N PHE A 52 4.32 -4.79 -17.93
CA PHE A 52 3.52 -4.25 -19.04
C PHE A 52 2.37 -5.19 -19.41
N SER A 53 1.56 -5.51 -18.41
CA SER A 53 0.37 -6.36 -18.53
C SER A 53 -0.92 -5.55 -18.47
N ILE A 54 -2.05 -6.21 -18.69
CA ILE A 54 -3.38 -5.63 -18.42
C ILE A 54 -3.56 -5.19 -16.95
N MET A 55 -2.71 -5.69 -16.03
CA MET A 55 -2.68 -5.31 -14.62
C MET A 55 -1.59 -4.26 -14.29
N ALA A 56 -0.97 -3.63 -15.30
CA ALA A 56 0.18 -2.74 -15.11
C ALA A 56 -0.13 -1.52 -14.21
N LEU A 57 -1.32 -0.91 -14.33
CA LEU A 57 -1.74 0.19 -13.43
C LEU A 57 -1.94 -0.31 -11.98
N GLY A 58 -2.27 -1.58 -11.81
CA GLY A 58 -2.59 -2.18 -10.52
C GLY A 58 -3.69 -1.43 -9.79
N LEU A 59 -3.48 -1.27 -8.48
CA LEU A 59 -4.34 -0.50 -7.58
C LEU A 59 -3.81 0.93 -7.32
N THR A 60 -2.81 1.39 -8.08
CA THR A 60 -2.20 2.72 -7.91
C THR A 60 -3.21 3.87 -8.05
N PRO A 61 -4.11 3.89 -9.06
CA PRO A 61 -5.10 4.96 -9.17
C PRO A 61 -6.04 5.03 -7.97
N VAL A 62 -6.41 3.86 -7.43
CA VAL A 62 -7.24 3.76 -6.23
C VAL A 62 -6.48 4.29 -5.02
N LEU A 63 -5.21 3.88 -4.86
CA LEU A 63 -4.37 4.37 -3.77
C LEU A 63 -4.28 5.90 -3.79
N THR A 64 -4.04 6.51 -4.95
CA THR A 64 -3.95 7.97 -5.08
C THR A 64 -5.23 8.66 -4.61
N VAL A 65 -6.39 8.15 -5.01
CA VAL A 65 -7.69 8.70 -4.55
C VAL A 65 -7.86 8.54 -3.05
N LEU A 66 -7.49 7.39 -2.49
CA LEU A 66 -7.58 7.15 -1.05
C LEU A 66 -6.66 8.07 -0.26
N ILE A 67 -5.43 8.31 -0.74
CA ILE A 67 -4.48 9.26 -0.12
C ILE A 67 -5.06 10.67 -0.10
N VAL A 68 -5.56 11.15 -1.25
CA VAL A 68 -6.18 12.48 -1.35
C VAL A 68 -7.37 12.60 -0.38
N PHE A 69 -8.22 11.58 -0.34
CA PHE A 69 -9.36 11.55 0.56
C PHE A 69 -8.94 11.51 2.03
N GLU A 70 -7.88 10.78 2.37
CA GLU A 70 -7.40 10.68 3.74
C GLU A 70 -6.79 11.99 4.24
N VAL A 71 -6.00 12.67 3.39
CA VAL A 71 -5.53 14.03 3.66
C VAL A 71 -6.71 14.99 3.82
N ALA A 72 -7.71 14.90 2.93
CA ALA A 72 -8.92 15.73 3.03
C ALA A 72 -9.67 15.50 4.36
N LYS A 73 -9.72 14.26 4.87
CA LYS A 73 -10.32 13.97 6.19
C LYS A 73 -9.54 14.56 7.37
N LEU A 74 -8.22 14.68 7.25
CA LEU A 74 -7.39 15.33 8.27
C LEU A 74 -7.62 16.84 8.30
N LEU A 75 -7.86 17.45 7.14
CA LEU A 75 -8.16 18.89 7.01
C LEU A 75 -9.61 19.22 7.37
N PHE A 76 -10.55 18.37 6.98
CA PHE A 76 -11.99 18.59 7.11
C PHE A 76 -12.64 17.46 7.94
N PRO A 77 -12.79 17.62 9.27
CA PRO A 77 -13.35 16.57 10.14
C PRO A 77 -14.80 16.20 9.79
N LYS A 78 -15.55 17.10 9.12
CA LYS A 78 -16.90 16.83 8.61
C LYS A 78 -16.93 15.68 7.58
N LEU A 79 -15.84 15.45 6.85
CA LEU A 79 -15.77 14.35 5.88
C LEU A 79 -15.70 12.99 6.58
N ASP A 80 -15.04 12.92 7.73
CA ASP A 80 -14.95 11.70 8.54
C ASP A 80 -16.33 11.31 9.10
N GLN A 81 -17.09 12.30 9.57
CA GLN A 81 -18.48 12.12 10.01
C GLN A 81 -19.40 11.66 8.86
N ARG A 82 -19.23 12.23 7.67
CA ARG A 82 -19.99 11.82 6.48
C ARG A 82 -19.64 10.39 6.04
N GLN A 83 -18.37 10.01 6.09
CA GLN A 83 -17.95 8.64 5.81
C GLN A 83 -18.54 7.65 6.82
N ALA A 84 -18.57 8.02 8.10
CA ALA A 84 -19.18 7.20 9.15
C ALA A 84 -20.70 7.06 8.98
N ALA A 85 -21.40 8.12 8.56
CA ALA A 85 -22.85 8.12 8.37
C ALA A 85 -23.29 7.37 7.10
N ALA A 86 -22.50 7.41 6.03
CA ALA A 86 -22.85 6.80 4.74
C ALA A 86 -21.62 6.16 4.04
N PRO A 87 -21.05 5.08 4.62
CA PRO A 87 -19.82 4.48 4.11
C PRO A 87 -19.95 4.01 2.66
N SER A 88 -21.10 3.43 2.30
CA SER A 88 -21.36 2.96 0.92
C SER A 88 -21.39 4.09 -0.11
N LYS A 89 -21.89 5.28 0.26
CA LYS A 89 -21.91 6.45 -0.62
C LYS A 89 -20.49 6.98 -0.86
N THR A 90 -19.70 7.09 0.22
CA THR A 90 -18.30 7.51 0.14
C THR A 90 -17.48 6.54 -0.72
N ASP A 91 -17.64 5.23 -0.51
CA ASP A 91 -16.91 4.21 -1.27
C ASP A 91 -17.25 4.27 -2.77
N ARG A 92 -18.52 4.53 -3.13
CA ARG A 92 -18.93 4.71 -4.53
C ARG A 92 -18.25 5.92 -5.17
N ILE A 93 -18.16 7.03 -4.45
CA ILE A 93 -17.47 8.25 -4.92
C ILE A 93 -15.99 7.97 -5.14
N LEU A 94 -15.33 7.34 -4.17
CA LEU A 94 -13.89 7.02 -4.26
C LEU A 94 -13.60 6.07 -5.43
N ARG A 95 -14.44 5.06 -5.66
CA ARG A 95 -14.31 4.16 -6.82
C ARG A 95 -14.50 4.89 -8.15
N THR A 96 -15.46 5.81 -8.20
CA THR A 96 -15.72 6.61 -9.41
C THR A 96 -14.54 7.54 -9.72
N LEU A 97 -13.99 8.19 -8.69
CA LEU A 97 -12.77 9.00 -8.84
C LEU A 97 -11.57 8.14 -9.28
N ALA A 98 -11.44 6.93 -8.73
CA ALA A 98 -10.35 6.03 -9.10
C ALA A 98 -10.46 5.57 -10.57
N LEU A 99 -11.68 5.37 -11.08
CA LEU A 99 -11.92 5.05 -12.48
C LEU A 99 -11.49 6.19 -13.42
N VAL A 100 -11.90 7.43 -13.11
CA VAL A 100 -11.49 8.61 -13.87
C VAL A 100 -9.97 8.73 -13.87
N LEU A 101 -9.34 8.58 -12.70
CA LEU A 101 -7.90 8.67 -12.57
C LEU A 101 -7.16 7.54 -13.29
N ALA A 102 -7.68 6.31 -13.25
CA ALA A 102 -7.12 5.18 -13.99
C ALA A 102 -7.17 5.41 -15.51
N THR A 103 -8.22 6.06 -16.00
CA THR A 103 -8.36 6.41 -17.42
C THR A 103 -7.27 7.40 -17.84
N VAL A 104 -7.08 8.47 -17.04
CA VAL A 104 -6.05 9.48 -17.30
C VAL A 104 -4.64 8.90 -17.17
N GLN A 105 -4.35 8.13 -16.12
CA GLN A 105 -3.04 7.49 -15.92
C GLN A 105 -2.76 6.45 -17.02
N GLY A 106 -3.72 5.59 -17.35
CA GLY A 106 -3.57 4.58 -18.39
C GLY A 106 -3.31 5.18 -19.77
N GLY A 107 -4.07 6.21 -20.15
CA GLY A 107 -3.82 6.95 -21.39
C GLY A 107 -2.44 7.60 -21.41
N SER A 108 -2.01 8.20 -20.30
CA SER A 108 -0.69 8.85 -20.20
C SER A 108 0.45 7.83 -20.35
N VAL A 109 0.33 6.65 -19.73
CA VAL A 109 1.30 5.56 -19.85
C VAL A 109 1.40 5.09 -21.30
N LEU A 110 0.27 4.90 -21.99
CA LEU A 110 0.27 4.46 -23.38
C LEU A 110 0.88 5.48 -24.34
N ILE A 111 0.56 6.76 -24.18
CA ILE A 111 1.18 7.83 -24.96
C ILE A 111 2.71 7.85 -24.75
N ALA A 112 3.17 7.65 -23.51
CA ALA A 112 4.59 7.56 -23.22
C ALA A 112 5.25 6.34 -23.88
N MET A 113 4.57 5.18 -23.87
CA MET A 113 5.07 3.96 -24.51
C MET A 113 5.13 4.07 -26.05
N GLN A 114 4.15 4.73 -26.66
CA GLN A 114 4.16 5.05 -28.09
C GLN A 114 5.33 5.95 -28.46
N ARG A 115 5.57 7.00 -27.68
CA ARG A 115 6.73 7.89 -27.89
C ARG A 115 8.07 7.18 -27.72
N ALA A 116 8.11 6.13 -26.90
CA ALA A 116 9.27 5.27 -26.71
C ALA A 116 9.42 4.18 -27.80
N GLY A 117 8.48 4.08 -28.76
CA GLY A 117 8.50 3.06 -29.81
C GLY A 117 8.17 1.64 -29.32
N LEU A 118 7.65 1.51 -28.09
CA LEU A 118 7.32 0.24 -27.43
C LEU A 118 5.87 -0.20 -27.64
N PHE A 119 5.05 0.66 -28.23
CA PHE A 119 3.63 0.44 -28.47
C PHE A 119 3.32 0.81 -29.92
N GLU A 120 2.51 0.00 -30.59
CA GLU A 120 2.16 0.22 -32.00
C GLU A 120 1.46 1.57 -32.21
N ALA A 121 1.73 2.20 -33.36
CA ALA A 121 1.04 3.41 -33.76
C ALA A 121 -0.47 3.13 -33.94
N ASP A 122 -1.31 4.13 -33.68
CA ASP A 122 -2.78 4.00 -33.58
C ASP A 122 -3.49 3.78 -34.93
N GLU A 123 -2.97 2.88 -35.75
CA GLU A 123 -3.66 2.37 -36.94
C GLU A 123 -4.64 1.27 -36.51
N GLY A 124 -5.73 1.66 -35.83
CA GLY A 124 -6.83 0.73 -35.51
C GLY A 124 -7.45 0.81 -34.12
N GLY A 125 -7.23 1.87 -33.35
CA GLY A 125 -7.83 2.03 -32.02
C GLY A 125 -7.17 1.17 -30.94
N LEU A 126 -5.93 0.71 -31.17
CA LEU A 126 -5.14 -0.07 -30.22
C LEU A 126 -4.87 0.72 -28.94
N VAL A 127 -4.75 2.05 -29.02
CA VAL A 127 -4.63 2.91 -27.83
C VAL A 127 -5.87 2.81 -26.96
N LEU A 128 -7.06 2.90 -27.57
CA LEU A 128 -8.33 2.80 -26.84
C LEU A 128 -8.49 1.42 -26.21
N ALA A 129 -8.15 0.36 -26.95
CA ALA A 129 -8.15 -1.01 -26.42
C ALA A 129 -7.16 -1.18 -25.26
N GLY A 130 -5.96 -0.59 -25.35
CA GLY A 130 -4.98 -0.57 -24.27
C GLY A 130 -5.49 0.17 -23.03
N VAL A 131 -6.08 1.36 -23.20
CA VAL A 131 -6.67 2.13 -22.08
C VAL A 131 -7.78 1.31 -21.43
N ALA A 132 -8.68 0.74 -22.23
CA ALA A 132 -9.77 -0.09 -21.74
C ALA A 132 -9.26 -1.33 -20.99
N ALA A 133 -8.19 -1.96 -21.47
CA ALA A 133 -7.56 -3.11 -20.81
C ALA A 133 -6.94 -2.72 -19.45
N LEU A 134 -6.21 -1.60 -19.38
CA LEU A 134 -5.62 -1.10 -18.13
C LEU A 134 -6.69 -0.71 -17.11
N VAL A 135 -7.71 0.02 -17.56
CA VAL A 135 -8.84 0.45 -16.72
C VAL A 135 -9.65 -0.76 -16.26
N GLY A 136 -9.95 -1.69 -17.17
CA GLY A 136 -10.63 -2.94 -16.88
C GLY A 136 -9.85 -3.80 -15.88
N GLY A 137 -8.52 -3.84 -16.00
CA GLY A 137 -7.64 -4.48 -15.04
C GLY A 137 -7.76 -3.88 -13.63
N THR A 138 -7.66 -2.55 -13.51
CA THR A 138 -7.86 -1.87 -12.21
C THR A 138 -9.25 -2.11 -11.64
N LEU A 139 -10.31 -2.09 -12.45
CA LEU A 139 -11.68 -2.39 -12.00
C LEU A 139 -11.82 -3.83 -11.50
N LEU A 140 -11.21 -4.79 -12.19
CA LEU A 140 -11.16 -6.18 -11.75
C LEU A 140 -10.47 -6.29 -10.39
N LEU A 141 -9.36 -5.58 -10.17
CA LEU A 141 -8.65 -5.58 -8.88
C LEU A 141 -9.47 -4.94 -7.77
N ILE A 142 -10.22 -3.88 -8.04
CA ILE A 142 -11.16 -3.29 -7.06
C ILE A 142 -12.21 -4.33 -6.67
N TRP A 143 -12.78 -5.02 -7.66
CA TRP A 143 -13.78 -6.05 -7.42
C TRP A 143 -13.21 -7.26 -6.65
N LEU A 144 -11.98 -7.69 -6.99
CA LEU A 144 -11.29 -8.77 -6.29
C LEU A 144 -10.93 -8.38 -4.85
N ALA A 145 -10.54 -7.13 -4.63
CA ALA A 145 -10.27 -6.60 -3.29
C ALA A 145 -11.48 -6.83 -2.39
N ASP A 146 -12.67 -6.43 -2.86
CA ASP A 146 -13.95 -6.53 -2.13
C ASP A 146 -14.32 -7.95 -1.68
N ARG A 147 -13.75 -8.98 -2.32
CA ARG A 147 -13.99 -10.38 -1.94
C ARG A 147 -13.18 -10.81 -0.73
N ILE A 148 -12.17 -10.04 -0.33
CA ILE A 148 -11.29 -10.34 0.79
C ILE A 148 -11.61 -9.38 1.93
N VAL A 149 -11.79 -9.92 3.14
CA VAL A 149 -11.97 -9.12 4.35
C VAL A 149 -10.89 -9.48 5.36
N LEU A 150 -10.06 -8.49 5.71
CA LEU A 150 -8.96 -8.62 6.66
C LEU A 150 -9.31 -7.98 8.01
N PRO A 151 -9.01 -8.65 9.14
CA PRO A 151 -9.20 -8.07 10.47
C PRO A 151 -8.34 -6.81 10.63
N GLY A 152 -8.88 -5.75 11.23
CA GLY A 152 -8.14 -4.49 11.43
C GLY A 152 -8.02 -3.60 10.20
N LEU A 153 -7.96 -4.17 8.99
CA LEU A 153 -7.70 -3.45 7.73
C LEU A 153 -8.95 -3.23 6.86
N GLY A 154 -10.01 -4.00 7.09
CA GLY A 154 -11.24 -3.92 6.30
C GLY A 154 -11.10 -4.72 5.01
N ASN A 155 -11.17 -4.05 3.87
CA ASN A 155 -11.14 -4.68 2.55
C ASN A 155 -9.74 -5.24 2.19
N GLY A 156 -9.67 -6.19 1.26
CA GLY A 156 -8.43 -6.80 0.76
C GLY A 156 -7.54 -5.90 -0.09
N PHE A 157 -7.90 -4.62 -0.23
CA PHE A 157 -7.13 -3.62 -0.97
C PHE A 157 -5.64 -3.64 -0.60
N TRP A 158 -5.33 -3.58 0.70
CA TRP A 158 -3.94 -3.53 1.17
C TRP A 158 -3.15 -4.78 0.80
N LEU A 159 -3.78 -5.95 0.84
CA LEU A 159 -3.14 -7.22 0.47
C LEU A 159 -2.87 -7.28 -1.04
N LEU A 160 -3.84 -6.89 -1.86
CA LEU A 160 -3.64 -6.83 -3.31
C LEU A 160 -2.64 -5.76 -3.72
N TRP A 161 -2.58 -4.64 -3.02
CA TRP A 161 -1.64 -3.56 -3.30
C TRP A 161 -0.19 -3.97 -3.01
N ILE A 162 0.08 -4.73 -1.94
CA ILE A 162 1.42 -5.26 -1.64
C ILE A 162 1.76 -6.56 -2.40
N ALA A 163 0.79 -7.24 -3.01
CA ALA A 163 1.03 -8.51 -3.71
C ALA A 163 2.15 -8.43 -4.77
N PRO A 164 2.21 -7.43 -5.67
CA PRO A 164 3.34 -7.29 -6.60
C PRO A 164 4.68 -7.07 -5.91
N LEU A 165 4.72 -6.31 -4.81
CA LEU A 165 5.93 -6.11 -4.03
C LEU A 165 6.45 -7.44 -3.48
N LEU A 166 5.56 -8.26 -2.89
CA LEU A 166 5.88 -9.58 -2.37
C LEU A 166 6.36 -10.53 -3.48
N ALA A 167 5.70 -10.53 -4.64
CA ALA A 167 6.12 -11.31 -5.80
C ALA A 167 7.52 -10.88 -6.31
N GLY A 168 7.85 -9.60 -6.18
CA GLY A 168 9.15 -9.05 -6.55
C GLY A 168 10.29 -9.39 -5.58
N LEU A 169 10.02 -9.87 -4.36
CA LEU A 169 11.06 -10.14 -3.37
C LEU A 169 11.95 -11.32 -3.76
N ALA A 170 11.38 -12.41 -4.32
CA ALA A 170 12.17 -13.58 -4.68
C ALA A 170 13.23 -13.30 -5.76
N PRO A 171 12.91 -12.62 -6.88
CA PRO A 171 13.91 -12.15 -7.83
C PRO A 171 14.96 -11.22 -7.19
N GLN A 172 14.56 -10.31 -6.30
CA GLN A 172 15.49 -9.40 -5.62
C GLN A 172 16.50 -10.15 -4.75
N VAL A 173 16.06 -11.19 -4.03
CA VAL A 173 16.96 -12.06 -3.24
C VAL A 173 17.92 -12.81 -4.15
N ALA A 174 17.45 -13.34 -5.29
CA ALA A 174 18.31 -14.00 -6.26
C ALA A 174 19.38 -13.04 -6.82
N THR A 175 18.99 -11.81 -7.16
CA THR A 175 19.92 -10.75 -7.59
C THR A 175 20.92 -10.42 -6.49
N ALA A 176 20.48 -10.27 -5.23
CA ALA A 176 21.37 -9.99 -4.11
C ALA A 176 22.43 -11.09 -3.92
N ILE A 177 22.03 -12.37 -4.04
CA ILE A 177 22.96 -13.51 -3.97
C ILE A 177 23.96 -13.49 -5.14
N MET A 178 23.50 -13.16 -6.36
CA MET A 178 24.40 -13.05 -7.52
C MET A 178 25.41 -11.92 -7.37
N VAL A 179 24.97 -10.73 -6.94
CA VAL A 179 25.84 -9.57 -6.70
C VAL A 179 26.88 -9.87 -5.61
N MET A 180 26.48 -10.59 -4.55
CA MET A 180 27.39 -11.09 -3.51
C MET A 180 28.44 -12.04 -4.08
N ARG A 181 28.02 -13.03 -4.89
CA ARG A 181 28.94 -14.01 -5.50
C ARG A 181 29.95 -13.36 -6.45
N ASN A 182 29.54 -12.30 -7.13
CA ASN A 182 30.38 -11.56 -8.07
C ASN A 182 31.32 -10.56 -7.37
N GLY A 183 31.29 -10.46 -6.04
CA GLY A 183 32.14 -9.54 -5.28
C GLY A 183 31.76 -8.06 -5.40
N ALA A 184 30.65 -7.74 -6.08
CA ALA A 184 30.18 -6.37 -6.28
C ALA A 184 29.53 -5.77 -5.02
N MET A 185 29.17 -6.60 -4.04
CA MET A 185 28.78 -6.19 -2.69
C MET A 185 29.50 -7.03 -1.64
N GLY A 186 29.93 -6.37 -0.56
CA GLY A 186 30.55 -7.05 0.57
C GLY A 186 29.51 -7.81 1.40
N THR A 187 29.89 -8.99 1.89
CA THR A 187 29.09 -9.78 2.85
C THR A 187 28.54 -8.95 4.03
N PRO A 188 29.30 -8.00 4.63
CA PRO A 188 28.79 -7.17 5.72
C PRO A 188 27.60 -6.29 5.33
N GLN A 189 27.56 -5.77 4.09
CA GLN A 189 26.48 -4.88 3.62
C GLN A 189 25.15 -5.64 3.55
N ILE A 190 25.17 -6.83 2.96
CA ILE A 190 23.99 -7.69 2.83
C ILE A 190 23.50 -8.14 4.20
N LEU A 191 24.41 -8.57 5.08
CA LEU A 191 24.05 -9.02 6.42
C LEU A 191 23.43 -7.91 7.25
N MET A 192 24.01 -6.70 7.22
CA MET A 192 23.48 -5.55 7.94
C MET A 192 22.07 -5.19 7.48
N GLY A 193 21.82 -5.36 6.20
CA GLY A 193 20.54 -5.02 5.67
C GLY A 193 19.46 -6.12 5.83
N ILE A 194 19.84 -7.41 5.86
CA ILE A 194 18.96 -8.49 6.36
C ILE A 194 18.61 -8.22 7.83
N ALA A 195 19.61 -7.86 8.64
CA ALA A 195 19.41 -7.50 10.04
C ALA A 195 18.45 -6.31 10.18
N TYR A 196 18.59 -5.27 9.34
CA TYR A 196 17.64 -4.16 9.29
C TYR A 196 16.20 -4.65 9.03
N VAL A 197 15.96 -5.46 7.99
CA VAL A 197 14.60 -5.95 7.67
C VAL A 197 14.02 -6.76 8.83
N LEU A 198 14.81 -7.64 9.45
CA LEU A 198 14.38 -8.46 10.58
C LEU A 198 14.05 -7.60 11.81
N ILE A 199 14.96 -6.70 12.22
CA ILE A 199 14.76 -5.81 13.37
C ILE A 199 13.57 -4.88 13.14
N ALA A 200 13.48 -4.29 11.96
CA ALA A 200 12.38 -3.42 11.58
C ALA A 200 11.04 -4.16 11.63
N SER A 201 10.97 -5.37 11.07
CA SER A 201 9.76 -6.17 11.10
C SER A 201 9.34 -6.55 12.53
N ALA A 202 10.29 -6.94 13.37
CA ALA A 202 10.04 -7.23 14.78
C ALA A 202 9.52 -5.99 15.52
N ALA A 203 10.11 -4.81 15.29
CA ALA A 203 9.68 -3.57 15.90
C ALA A 203 8.24 -3.20 15.51
N VAL A 204 7.86 -3.38 14.23
CA VAL A 204 6.48 -3.16 13.76
C VAL A 204 5.49 -4.15 14.40
N VAL A 205 5.87 -5.43 14.51
CA VAL A 205 5.03 -6.43 15.20
C VAL A 205 4.81 -6.05 16.66
N VAL A 206 5.88 -5.69 17.37
CA VAL A 206 5.79 -5.24 18.77
C VAL A 206 4.89 -4.01 18.90
N ALA A 207 5.05 -3.01 18.03
CA ALA A 207 4.21 -1.82 18.03
C ALA A 207 2.73 -2.15 17.79
N ASN A 208 2.44 -3.01 16.81
CA ASN A 208 1.07 -3.47 16.54
C ASN A 208 0.48 -4.18 17.76
N VAL A 209 1.25 -5.06 18.42
CA VAL A 209 0.82 -5.77 19.63
C VAL A 209 0.56 -4.79 20.78
N VAL A 210 1.48 -3.88 21.07
CA VAL A 210 1.33 -2.86 22.14
C VAL A 210 0.11 -1.98 21.89
N MET A 211 -0.14 -1.58 20.65
CA MET A 211 -1.28 -0.72 20.30
C MET A 211 -2.62 -1.44 20.26
N THR A 212 -2.63 -2.76 20.07
CA THR A 212 -3.88 -3.53 19.97
C THR A 212 -4.24 -4.29 21.25
N ARG A 213 -3.32 -4.40 22.22
CA ARG A 213 -3.55 -5.03 23.52
C ARG A 213 -4.60 -4.28 24.34
N GLY A 214 -5.56 -5.00 24.91
CA GLY A 214 -6.58 -4.45 25.82
C GLY A 214 -7.63 -3.53 25.18
N ARG A 215 -7.62 -3.35 23.85
CA ARG A 215 -8.51 -2.45 23.12
C ARG A 215 -9.72 -3.16 22.51
N GLY A 216 -10.82 -2.43 22.33
CA GLY A 216 -12.00 -2.92 21.60
C GLY A 216 -11.73 -3.12 20.11
N GLU A 217 -12.60 -3.83 19.39
CA GLU A 217 -12.39 -4.14 17.96
C GLU A 217 -12.32 -2.89 17.07
N GLN A 218 -13.09 -1.84 17.37
CA GLN A 218 -13.04 -0.56 16.67
C GLN A 218 -11.73 0.21 16.93
N GLU A 219 -11.26 0.22 18.18
CA GLU A 219 -9.99 0.84 18.56
C GLU A 219 -8.79 0.10 17.96
N LYS A 220 -8.86 -1.23 17.87
CA LYS A 220 -7.84 -2.05 17.17
C LYS A 220 -7.75 -1.66 15.71
N ARG A 221 -8.88 -1.46 15.02
CA ARG A 221 -8.91 -0.99 13.62
C ARG A 221 -8.25 0.37 13.47
N GLN A 222 -8.58 1.34 14.32
CA GLN A 222 -7.95 2.66 14.29
C GLN A 222 -6.44 2.58 14.56
N SER A 223 -6.03 1.73 15.49
CA SER A 223 -4.61 1.52 15.83
C SER A 223 -3.81 0.96 14.65
N VAL A 224 -4.38 -0.02 13.95
CA VAL A 224 -3.78 -0.61 12.74
C VAL A 224 -3.73 0.41 11.59
N GLN A 225 -4.78 1.22 11.43
CA GLN A 225 -4.81 2.31 10.44
C GLN A 225 -3.76 3.40 10.74
N ALA A 226 -3.57 3.76 12.01
CA ALA A 226 -2.55 4.72 12.44
C ALA A 226 -1.11 4.24 12.24
N LEU A 227 -0.91 2.92 12.12
CA LEU A 227 0.40 2.36 11.80
C LEU A 227 0.74 2.52 10.30
N ILE A 228 -0.27 2.40 9.43
CA ILE A 228 -0.10 2.42 7.96
C ILE A 228 -0.15 3.84 7.38
N TRP A 229 -1.15 4.63 7.76
CA TRP A 229 -1.45 5.87 7.04
C TRP A 229 -0.42 6.98 7.22
N PRO A 230 0.01 7.35 8.44
CA PRO A 230 0.97 8.44 8.60
C PRO A 230 2.27 8.28 7.80
N PRO A 231 2.98 7.14 7.83
CA PRO A 231 4.22 7.00 7.06
C PRO A 231 3.95 6.96 5.55
N LEU A 232 2.82 6.40 5.12
CA LEU A 232 2.40 6.40 3.71
C LEU A 232 2.13 7.82 3.19
N LEU A 233 1.34 8.60 3.93
CA LEU A 233 1.02 9.98 3.60
C LEU A 233 2.29 10.84 3.60
N ALA A 234 3.16 10.66 4.60
CA ALA A 234 4.43 11.37 4.68
C ALA A 234 5.34 11.06 3.49
N ASN A 235 5.49 9.79 3.11
CA ASN A 235 6.33 9.38 1.98
C ASN A 235 5.80 9.95 0.65
N VAL A 236 4.50 9.89 0.42
CA VAL A 236 3.88 10.40 -0.81
C VAL A 236 3.97 11.92 -0.87
N ALA A 237 3.68 12.61 0.23
CA ALA A 237 3.82 14.07 0.31
C ALA A 237 5.28 14.51 0.09
N ALA A 238 6.24 13.83 0.74
CA ALA A 238 7.66 14.12 0.58
C ALA A 238 8.11 13.94 -0.88
N GLY A 239 7.64 12.89 -1.56
CA GLY A 239 7.94 12.66 -2.98
C GLY A 239 7.40 13.75 -3.90
N TYR A 240 6.14 14.18 -3.73
CA TYR A 240 5.58 15.27 -4.54
C TYR A 240 6.27 16.61 -4.25
N ILE A 241 6.51 16.94 -2.98
CA ILE A 241 7.20 18.17 -2.59
C ILE A 241 8.63 18.18 -3.13
N ALA A 242 9.38 17.08 -3.00
CA ALA A 242 10.73 16.95 -3.57
C ALA A 242 10.72 17.12 -5.10
N THR A 243 9.71 16.59 -5.79
CA THR A 243 9.56 16.77 -7.24
C THR A 243 9.31 18.25 -7.61
N LEU A 244 8.56 18.99 -6.79
CA LEU A 244 8.41 20.44 -6.98
C LEU A 244 9.73 21.18 -6.76
N PHE A 245 10.54 20.75 -5.79
CA PHE A 245 11.90 21.28 -5.62
C PHE A 245 12.80 20.97 -6.81
N TYR A 246 12.68 19.78 -7.42
CA TYR A 246 13.38 19.47 -8.68
C TYR A 246 13.04 20.48 -9.76
N LEU A 247 11.74 20.72 -9.99
CA LEU A 247 11.27 21.62 -11.04
C LEU A 247 11.63 23.09 -10.77
N GLY A 248 11.62 23.52 -9.51
CA GLY A 248 11.90 24.90 -9.12
C GLY A 248 13.39 25.24 -9.00
N PHE A 249 14.19 24.30 -8.48
CA PHE A 249 15.60 24.56 -8.12
C PHE A 249 16.59 23.71 -8.92
N SER A 250 16.12 22.84 -9.83
CA SER A 250 16.96 21.95 -10.63
C SER A 250 17.94 21.14 -9.77
N LEU A 251 17.47 20.62 -8.64
CA LEU A 251 18.29 19.83 -7.72
C LEU A 251 18.89 18.61 -8.44
N SER A 252 20.13 18.28 -8.11
CA SER A 252 20.74 17.02 -8.55
C SER A 252 19.96 15.81 -7.99
N THR A 253 20.12 14.64 -8.59
CA THR A 253 19.48 13.40 -8.11
C THR A 253 19.75 13.16 -6.62
N TRP A 254 21.00 13.37 -6.18
CA TRP A 254 21.37 13.31 -4.77
C TRP A 254 20.74 14.42 -3.93
N GLY A 255 20.63 15.64 -4.46
CA GLY A 255 19.90 16.73 -3.81
C GLY A 255 18.43 16.38 -3.56
N LEU A 256 17.78 15.66 -4.48
CA LEU A 256 16.40 15.20 -4.31
C LEU A 256 16.26 14.14 -3.23
N VAL A 257 17.18 13.18 -3.19
CA VAL A 257 17.21 12.14 -2.15
C VAL A 257 17.33 12.78 -0.78
N VAL A 258 18.29 13.69 -0.61
CA VAL A 258 18.51 14.42 0.65
C VAL A 258 17.31 15.29 1.00
N ALA A 259 16.75 16.03 0.05
CA ALA A 259 15.54 16.83 0.27
C ALA A 259 14.38 15.97 0.75
N ARG A 260 14.19 14.77 0.17
CA ARG A 260 13.15 13.84 0.60
C ARG A 260 13.34 13.38 2.04
N TRP A 261 14.56 13.03 2.46
CA TRP A 261 14.85 12.63 3.84
C TRP A 261 14.56 13.75 4.84
N ILE A 262 14.95 14.99 4.51
CA ILE A 262 14.70 16.17 5.34
C ILE A 262 13.19 16.42 5.47
N LEU A 263 12.43 16.27 4.38
CA LEU A 263 10.97 16.47 4.37
C LEU A 263 10.23 15.36 5.12
N LEU A 264 10.72 14.12 5.09
CA LEU A 264 10.09 12.97 5.76
C LEU A 264 9.94 13.18 7.26
N VAL A 265 10.95 13.77 7.93
CA VAL A 265 10.95 13.98 9.39
C VAL A 265 9.74 14.81 9.85
N PRO A 266 9.56 16.08 9.41
CA PRO A 266 8.43 16.90 9.85
C PRO A 266 7.08 16.35 9.35
N LEU A 267 7.03 15.70 8.18
CA LEU A 267 5.80 15.13 7.64
C LEU A 267 5.31 13.94 8.46
N ILE A 268 6.20 13.02 8.88
CA ILE A 268 5.83 11.90 9.74
C ILE A 268 5.27 12.44 11.06
N VAL A 269 5.97 13.37 11.70
CA VAL A 269 5.50 14.00 12.95
C VAL A 269 4.12 14.62 12.75
N LEU A 270 3.96 15.44 11.70
CA LEU A 270 2.68 16.09 11.37
C LEU A 270 1.54 15.07 11.22
N PHE A 271 1.72 14.05 10.39
CA PHE A 271 0.65 13.09 10.12
C PHE A 271 0.34 12.21 11.32
N VAL A 272 1.34 11.80 12.11
CA VAL A 272 1.12 11.01 13.34
C VAL A 272 0.26 11.79 14.33
N PHE A 273 0.61 13.06 14.59
CA PHE A 273 -0.16 13.89 15.51
C PHE A 273 -1.53 14.29 14.95
N ALA A 274 -1.66 14.46 13.64
CA ALA A 274 -2.95 14.68 13.01
C ALA A 274 -3.88 13.46 13.18
N TYR A 275 -3.34 12.24 13.09
CA TYR A 275 -4.06 11.00 13.37
C TYR A 275 -4.40 10.81 14.85
N ALA A 276 -3.50 11.20 15.74
CA ALA A 276 -3.75 11.15 17.19
C ALA A 276 -4.94 12.02 17.61
N ARG A 277 -5.25 13.08 16.86
CA ARG A 277 -6.39 13.97 17.09
C ARG A 277 -7.72 13.43 16.55
N LYS A 278 -7.73 12.36 15.74
CA LYS A 278 -8.97 11.80 15.21
C LYS A 278 -9.78 11.10 16.32
N PRO A 279 -11.04 11.49 16.55
CA PRO A 279 -11.89 10.80 17.52
C PRO A 279 -12.18 9.36 17.05
N VAL A 280 -12.21 8.42 17.99
CA VAL A 280 -12.58 7.03 17.70
C VAL A 280 -14.04 6.98 17.24
N ALA A 281 -14.29 6.57 16.00
CA ALA A 281 -15.64 6.41 15.46
C ALA A 281 -16.44 5.40 16.30
N GLY A 282 -17.54 5.85 16.92
CA GLY A 282 -18.38 5.06 17.83
C GLY A 282 -18.48 5.64 19.26
N ARG A 283 -17.51 6.46 19.70
CA ARG A 283 -17.59 7.16 21.01
C ARG A 283 -18.35 8.49 20.97
N ALA A 284 -18.69 8.99 19.78
CA ALA A 284 -19.45 10.23 19.65
C ALA A 284 -20.88 10.14 20.21
N ALA A 285 -21.46 8.93 20.28
CA ALA A 285 -22.77 8.71 20.90
C ALA A 285 -22.69 8.52 22.44
N ASP A 286 -21.52 8.17 22.97
CA ASP A 286 -21.29 7.85 24.40
C ASP A 286 -20.59 9.02 25.15
N GLN A 287 -20.44 10.17 24.47
CA GLN A 287 -19.64 11.33 24.87
C GLN A 287 -20.20 12.12 26.08
N LEU A 288 -21.35 11.73 26.64
CA LEU A 288 -21.94 12.44 27.78
C LEU A 288 -21.39 11.99 29.14
N THR A 289 -20.61 10.90 29.26
CA THR A 289 -20.23 10.38 30.60
C THR A 289 -18.79 9.89 30.78
N ARG A 290 -17.94 9.78 29.75
CA ARG A 290 -16.58 9.26 29.92
C ARG A 290 -15.52 10.10 29.22
N GLU A 291 -14.48 10.45 29.97
CA GLU A 291 -13.29 11.09 29.42
C GLU A 291 -12.74 10.29 28.24
N PRO A 292 -12.27 10.95 27.18
CA PRO A 292 -11.62 10.28 26.08
C PRO A 292 -10.36 9.61 26.63
N VAL A 293 -10.40 8.29 26.81
CA VAL A 293 -9.18 7.50 27.02
C VAL A 293 -8.41 7.52 25.70
N MET A 294 -7.77 8.66 25.44
CA MET A 294 -6.68 8.76 24.50
C MET A 294 -5.69 7.67 24.90
N ALA A 295 -5.14 6.94 23.93
CA ALA A 295 -3.92 6.21 24.21
C ALA A 295 -2.95 7.20 24.90
N PRO A 296 -2.24 6.79 25.97
CA PRO A 296 -1.32 7.68 26.66
C PRO A 296 -0.47 8.42 25.63
N ALA A 297 -0.24 9.73 25.76
CA ALA A 297 0.54 10.50 24.79
C ALA A 297 1.88 9.82 24.44
N ALA A 298 2.44 9.07 25.40
CA ALA A 298 3.57 8.17 25.25
C ALA A 298 3.43 7.16 24.08
N VAL A 299 2.27 6.56 23.85
CA VAL A 299 2.06 5.57 22.77
C VAL A 299 2.19 6.22 21.38
N TRP A 300 1.66 7.43 21.22
CA TRP A 300 1.74 8.19 19.97
C TRP A 300 3.16 8.72 19.72
N LEU A 301 3.85 9.15 20.78
CA LEU A 301 5.27 9.51 20.71
C LEU A 301 6.14 8.31 20.33
N LEU A 302 5.91 7.14 20.93
CA LEU A 302 6.61 5.91 20.57
C LEU A 302 6.34 5.50 19.12
N LEU A 303 5.10 5.61 18.64
CA LEU A 303 4.75 5.38 17.24
C LEU A 303 5.51 6.34 16.31
N CYS A 304 5.55 7.63 16.67
CA CYS A 304 6.28 8.64 15.89
C CYS A 304 7.78 8.32 15.81
N LEU A 305 8.41 8.01 16.95
CA LEU A 305 9.82 7.64 17.01
C LEU A 305 10.12 6.38 16.21
N LEU A 306 9.25 5.36 16.33
CA LEU A 306 9.37 4.14 15.52
C LEU A 306 9.28 4.45 14.03
N GLN A 307 8.28 5.23 13.60
CA GLN A 307 8.10 5.54 12.19
C GLN A 307 9.24 6.38 11.63
N LEU A 308 9.76 7.34 12.40
CA LEU A 308 10.96 8.10 12.03
C LEU A 308 12.17 7.18 11.89
N ALA A 309 12.45 6.34 12.88
CA ALA A 309 13.57 5.41 12.84
C ALA A 309 13.49 4.45 11.65
N LEU A 310 12.30 3.93 11.36
CA LEU A 310 12.11 2.98 10.27
C LEU A 310 12.11 3.64 8.89
N CYS A 311 11.41 4.75 8.70
CA CYS A 311 11.27 5.40 7.40
C CYS A 311 12.53 6.19 7.03
N VAL A 312 13.02 7.04 7.93
CA VAL A 312 14.20 7.87 7.66
C VAL A 312 15.46 7.03 7.76
N GLY A 313 15.61 6.27 8.85
CA GLY A 313 16.77 5.39 9.02
C GLY A 313 16.82 4.28 7.97
N GLY A 314 15.66 3.75 7.56
CA GLY A 314 15.57 2.76 6.50
C GLY A 314 16.03 3.26 5.15
N GLU A 315 15.49 4.41 4.71
CA GLU A 315 15.89 5.01 3.42
C GLU A 315 17.36 5.42 3.41
N LEU A 316 17.85 6.01 4.49
CA LEU A 316 19.26 6.36 4.63
C LEU A 316 20.15 5.11 4.55
N LEU A 317 19.75 4.02 5.19
CA LEU A 317 20.50 2.77 5.17
C LEU A 317 20.48 2.12 3.78
N THR A 318 19.32 2.08 3.11
CA THR A 318 19.21 1.49 1.76
C THR A 318 19.98 2.27 0.72
N ASP A 319 19.89 3.60 0.75
CA ASP A 319 20.47 4.46 -0.27
C ASP A 319 21.98 4.63 -0.07
N LEU A 320 22.47 4.72 1.17
CA LEU A 320 23.92 4.81 1.44
C LEU A 320 24.67 3.50 1.19
N LEU A 321 24.03 2.36 1.43
CA LEU A 321 24.64 1.04 1.23
C LEU A 321 24.35 0.46 -0.16
N GLY A 322 23.51 1.12 -0.95
CA GLY A 322 23.12 0.69 -2.29
C GLY A 322 22.41 -0.67 -2.29
N LEU A 323 21.66 -1.00 -1.25
CA LEU A 323 21.10 -2.34 -1.07
C LEU A 323 20.08 -2.67 -2.17
N PRO A 324 20.08 -3.90 -2.70
CA PRO A 324 19.28 -4.24 -3.88
C PRO A 324 17.78 -4.45 -3.61
N TRP A 325 17.32 -4.31 -2.36
CA TRP A 325 15.90 -4.52 -2.02
C TRP A 325 15.09 -3.23 -2.00
N GLN A 326 13.82 -3.36 -2.41
CA GLN A 326 12.85 -2.26 -2.55
C GLN A 326 12.02 -2.00 -1.29
N LEU A 327 12.29 -2.69 -0.18
CA LEU A 327 11.56 -2.50 1.09
C LEU A 327 12.07 -1.23 1.79
N ASN A 328 11.54 -0.07 1.39
CA ASN A 328 11.69 1.14 2.19
C ASN A 328 10.91 1.01 3.52
N GLY A 329 11.25 1.83 4.52
CA GLY A 329 10.65 1.72 5.86
C GLY A 329 9.12 1.81 5.85
N GLY A 330 8.55 2.67 5.00
CA GLY A 330 7.09 2.79 4.84
C GLY A 330 6.43 1.51 4.29
N LEU A 331 6.97 0.94 3.21
CA LEU A 331 6.46 -0.32 2.63
C LEU A 331 6.65 -1.50 3.58
N LEU A 332 7.74 -1.51 4.35
CA LEU A 332 7.98 -2.54 5.36
C LEU A 332 6.88 -2.51 6.43
N ILE A 333 6.55 -1.32 6.95
CA ILE A 333 5.47 -1.14 7.94
C ILE A 333 4.14 -1.69 7.39
N ILE A 334 3.78 -1.32 6.16
CA ILE A 334 2.54 -1.78 5.53
C ILE A 334 2.56 -3.30 5.38
N THR A 335 3.63 -3.85 4.83
CA THR A 335 3.78 -5.28 4.57
C THR A 335 3.62 -6.09 5.85
N VAL A 336 4.37 -5.73 6.90
CA VAL A 336 4.32 -6.43 8.19
C VAL A 336 2.94 -6.30 8.84
N THR A 337 2.29 -5.15 8.73
CA THR A 337 0.95 -4.92 9.29
C THR A 337 -0.11 -5.77 8.59
N VAL A 338 -0.04 -5.85 7.26
CA VAL A 338 -0.94 -6.69 6.46
C VAL A 338 -0.71 -8.17 6.73
N MET A 339 0.55 -8.61 6.78
CA MET A 339 0.89 -10.00 7.13
C MET A 339 0.42 -10.36 8.53
N THR A 340 0.62 -9.49 9.53
CA THR A 340 0.11 -9.71 10.89
C THR A 340 -1.41 -9.85 10.90
N SER A 341 -2.11 -9.06 10.09
CA SER A 341 -3.57 -9.12 9.97
C SER A 341 -4.03 -10.41 9.28
N LEU A 342 -3.31 -10.87 8.26
CA LEU A 342 -3.55 -12.14 7.59
C LEU A 342 -3.33 -13.32 8.55
N LEU A 343 -2.28 -13.30 9.36
CA LEU A 343 -2.02 -14.32 10.38
C LEU A 343 -3.15 -14.41 11.41
N ARG A 344 -3.71 -13.27 11.84
CA ARG A 344 -4.88 -13.22 12.74
C ARG A 344 -6.13 -13.82 12.11
N LEU A 345 -6.31 -13.65 10.79
CA LEU A 345 -7.42 -14.26 10.06
C LEU A 345 -7.31 -15.80 10.05
N VAL A 346 -6.11 -16.33 9.87
CA VAL A 346 -5.87 -17.78 9.87
C VAL A 346 -6.00 -18.38 11.26
N SER A 347 -5.58 -17.66 12.31
CA SER A 347 -5.55 -18.18 13.68
C SER A 347 -6.88 -18.10 14.44
N SER A 348 -7.84 -17.30 13.99
CA SER A 348 -9.10 -17.06 14.72
C SER A 348 -10.33 -17.47 13.89
N PRO A 349 -11.04 -18.56 14.23
CA PRO A 349 -12.30 -18.90 13.57
C PRO A 349 -13.35 -17.82 13.84
N ARG A 350 -13.99 -17.31 12.77
CA ARG A 350 -15.09 -16.35 12.90
C ARG A 350 -16.43 -17.07 12.93
N VAL A 351 -17.30 -16.59 13.81
CA VAL A 351 -18.73 -16.89 13.79
C VAL A 351 -19.39 -15.83 12.92
N SER A 352 -19.87 -16.19 11.73
CA SER A 352 -20.68 -15.28 10.91
C SER A 352 -22.15 -15.45 11.29
N ALA A 353 -22.83 -14.37 11.66
CA ALA A 353 -24.29 -14.35 11.71
C ALA A 353 -24.79 -14.31 10.25
N THR A 354 -25.45 -15.39 9.82
CA THR A 354 -26.16 -15.41 8.54
C THR A 354 -27.38 -14.51 8.67
N ALA A 355 -27.41 -13.41 7.90
CA ALA A 355 -28.63 -12.66 7.70
C ALA A 355 -29.57 -13.55 6.87
N SER A 356 -30.62 -14.07 7.50
CA SER A 356 -31.66 -14.83 6.83
C SER A 356 -32.58 -13.91 6.04
N ALA A 357 -32.78 -14.26 4.77
CA ALA A 357 -33.73 -13.77 3.77
C ALA A 357 -33.40 -12.43 3.08
#